data_AF-A0A2L0BCF2-F1
#
_entry.id   AF-A0A2L0BCF2-F1
#
_cell.length_a   1.000
_cell.length_b   1.000
_cell.length_c   1.000
_cell.angle_alpha   90.00
_cell.angle_beta   90.00
_cell.angle_gamma   90.00
#
_symmetry.space_group_name_H-M   'P 1'
#
loop_
_entity.id
_entity.type
_entity.pdbx_description
1 polymer ?
#
loop_
_entity_poly.entity_id
_entity_poly.type
_entity_poly.pdbx_seq_one_letter_code
_entity_poly.pdbx_strand_id
1 'polypeptide(L)'
;SVGIHGEDIDSVIETYNFMSEKYFTHASPTMFAAATPKPQLSSCFLLAMSDDSIDGIYKTMHNCALISKSAGGIGLHVHCIRANGTRIAGTNGLSNGLVPMLRVFNNTARYVDQGGNKRPGAFAIYLEPWHADIFEFLNLKKNTGKEELRARDLFYGLWVPDLFMKRIETNEDWSLMCPHDSPGLFECWGEEFEKLYMKYESEGRYKRKVSARSLWHAIYESQVETGTPYILYKDACNRKSNQQNLGTIKCSNLCTEIVEYTSADEIAVCNLASIAVNMFVKLDSKTYDFEKLKLVTKIATKNLNKIIDVNYYPVPEARNSNLRHRPVGIGIQGLADAFILMRIPYESKEAQLLNQQIFETLYYGALEASCEIAEIDSPYSSYEGSPVSKGILQYDMWNKTPTDLWNWTELKAKIAKFGVRNSLLIAPMPTASTAQILGNNESFEPYTSNIYTRRVLSGEFQIVNHHLLRDLTECDLWDDDMKNEIILNNGSIQNITKIPENIRKI
;
A
#
# COMPACT_ATOMS: atom_id res chain seq x y z
N SER A 1 -14.88 -15.60 -10.27
CA SER A 1 -15.75 -16.22 -9.25
C SER A 1 -15.47 -17.71 -9.10
N VAL A 2 -15.60 -18.55 -10.14
CA VAL A 2 -15.39 -20.03 -10.06
C VAL A 2 -14.04 -20.40 -9.46
N GLY A 3 -12.93 -19.79 -9.93
CA GLY A 3 -11.59 -20.07 -9.40
C GLY A 3 -11.36 -19.70 -7.93
N ILE A 4 -12.28 -18.96 -7.29
CA ILE A 4 -12.23 -18.60 -5.86
C ILE A 4 -13.08 -19.56 -5.03
N HIS A 5 -14.27 -19.91 -5.53
CA HIS A 5 -15.29 -20.61 -4.75
C HIS A 5 -15.39 -22.11 -5.06
N GLY A 6 -14.80 -22.59 -6.15
CA GLY A 6 -14.85 -23.99 -6.54
C GLY A 6 -16.29 -24.48 -6.71
N GLU A 7 -16.67 -25.48 -5.91
CA GLU A 7 -17.98 -26.15 -5.96
C GLU A 7 -19.10 -25.40 -5.21
N ASP A 8 -18.78 -24.34 -4.47
CA ASP A 8 -19.76 -23.49 -3.78
C ASP A 8 -20.45 -22.55 -4.80
N ILE A 9 -21.43 -23.10 -5.53
CA ILE A 9 -22.11 -22.44 -6.64
C ILE A 9 -22.88 -21.20 -6.17
N ASP A 10 -23.45 -21.20 -4.97
CA ASP A 10 -24.17 -20.04 -4.43
C ASP A 10 -23.21 -18.86 -4.26
N SER A 11 -22.03 -19.09 -3.66
CA SER A 11 -20.99 -18.05 -3.57
C SER A 11 -20.44 -17.63 -4.94
N VAL A 12 -20.36 -18.55 -5.91
CA VAL A 12 -19.96 -18.23 -7.29
C VAL A 12 -20.94 -17.23 -7.90
N ILE A 13 -22.24 -17.49 -7.80
CA ILE A 13 -23.30 -16.67 -8.37
C ILE A 13 -23.34 -15.32 -7.66
N GLU A 14 -23.29 -15.30 -6.32
CA GLU A 14 -23.26 -14.05 -5.54
C GLU A 14 -22.09 -13.16 -5.98
N THR A 15 -20.87 -13.71 -6.01
CA THR A 15 -19.69 -12.97 -6.44
C THR A 15 -19.77 -12.52 -7.89
N TYR A 16 -20.28 -13.38 -8.79
CA TYR A 16 -20.46 -13.03 -10.19
C TYR A 16 -21.42 -11.84 -10.35
N ASN A 17 -22.58 -11.88 -9.69
CA ASN A 17 -23.58 -10.82 -9.80
C ASN A 17 -23.00 -9.48 -9.36
N PHE A 18 -22.42 -9.39 -8.16
CA PHE A 18 -21.86 -8.13 -7.65
C PHE A 18 -20.64 -7.64 -8.46
N MET A 19 -19.79 -8.53 -8.99
CA MET A 19 -18.69 -8.12 -9.87
C MET A 19 -19.19 -7.67 -11.25
N SER A 20 -20.16 -8.37 -11.85
CA SER A 20 -20.71 -8.04 -13.17
C SER A 20 -21.50 -6.74 -13.17
N GLU A 21 -22.17 -6.45 -12.06
CA GLU A 21 -22.82 -5.16 -11.76
C GLU A 21 -21.84 -4.10 -11.26
N LYS A 22 -20.53 -4.39 -11.26
CA LYS A 22 -19.43 -3.45 -10.94
C LYS A 22 -19.39 -2.92 -9.50
N TYR A 23 -20.04 -3.57 -8.53
CA TYR A 23 -19.97 -3.14 -7.11
C TYR A 23 -18.56 -3.23 -6.53
N PHE A 24 -17.79 -4.22 -6.97
CA PHE A 24 -16.38 -4.37 -6.59
C PHE A 24 -15.64 -5.18 -7.66
N THR A 25 -14.31 -5.18 -7.58
CA THR A 25 -13.45 -6.04 -8.38
C THR A 25 -12.31 -6.59 -7.55
N HIS A 26 -11.87 -7.79 -7.90
CA HIS A 26 -10.59 -8.31 -7.41
C HIS A 26 -9.43 -7.63 -8.13
N ALA A 27 -8.24 -7.69 -7.53
CA ALA A 27 -7.04 -7.15 -8.15
C ALA A 27 -6.64 -7.91 -9.43
N SER A 28 -5.85 -7.25 -10.28
CA SER A 28 -5.46 -7.78 -11.59
C SER A 28 -4.89 -9.21 -11.56
N PRO A 29 -4.02 -9.61 -10.61
CA PRO A 29 -3.50 -10.98 -10.56
C PRO A 29 -4.61 -12.03 -10.37
N THR A 30 -5.58 -11.74 -9.49
CA THR A 30 -6.76 -12.61 -9.34
C THR A 30 -7.58 -12.67 -10.62
N MET A 31 -7.80 -11.52 -11.27
CA MET A 31 -8.54 -11.46 -12.54
C MET A 31 -7.84 -12.21 -13.69
N PHE A 32 -6.49 -12.26 -13.69
CA PHE A 32 -5.71 -12.95 -14.70
C PHE A 32 -5.57 -14.45 -14.46
N ALA A 33 -5.43 -14.87 -13.20
CA ALA A 33 -4.95 -16.21 -12.86
C ALA A 33 -5.99 -17.10 -12.17
N ALA A 34 -7.15 -16.59 -11.75
CA ALA A 34 -8.20 -17.43 -11.18
C ALA A 34 -8.62 -18.54 -12.17
N ALA A 35 -8.74 -19.77 -11.68
CA ALA A 35 -9.03 -20.98 -12.47
C ALA A 35 -7.98 -21.36 -13.54
N THR A 36 -6.76 -20.83 -13.45
CA THR A 36 -5.61 -21.28 -14.27
C THR A 36 -4.82 -22.39 -13.57
N PRO A 37 -3.92 -23.14 -14.28
CA PRO A 37 -3.18 -24.26 -13.70
C PRO A 37 -2.28 -23.92 -12.50
N LYS A 38 -1.81 -22.67 -12.41
CA LYS A 38 -1.02 -22.14 -11.29
C LYS A 38 -1.59 -20.79 -10.87
N PRO A 39 -2.68 -20.78 -10.08
CA PRO A 39 -3.42 -19.57 -9.79
C PRO A 39 -2.68 -18.73 -8.75
N GLN A 40 -1.74 -17.88 -9.18
CA GLN A 40 -1.14 -16.86 -8.33
C GLN A 40 -2.08 -15.64 -8.33
N LEU A 41 -2.80 -15.45 -7.23
CA LEU A 41 -3.91 -14.50 -7.10
C LEU A 41 -3.53 -13.24 -6.30
N SER A 42 -2.47 -13.33 -5.49
CA SER A 42 -1.99 -12.25 -4.62
C SER A 42 -1.20 -11.18 -5.39
N SER A 43 -1.25 -9.92 -4.96
CA SER A 43 -0.66 -8.82 -5.75
C SER A 43 0.75 -8.42 -5.35
N CYS A 44 1.01 -8.38 -4.05
CA CYS A 44 2.24 -7.81 -3.50
C CYS A 44 2.83 -8.74 -2.45
N PHE A 45 4.15 -8.69 -2.32
CA PHE A 45 4.93 -9.45 -1.37
C PHE A 45 5.86 -8.52 -0.60
N LEU A 46 6.05 -8.76 0.69
CA LEU A 46 6.98 -8.02 1.53
C LEU A 46 8.06 -8.98 2.03
N LEU A 47 9.32 -8.61 1.86
CA LEU A 47 10.45 -9.46 2.17
C LEU A 47 11.37 -8.80 3.18
N ALA A 48 11.87 -9.64 4.09
CA ALA A 48 13.09 -9.35 4.81
C ALA A 48 14.32 -9.77 4.00
N MET A 49 15.34 -8.93 4.03
CA MET A 49 16.69 -9.41 3.73
C MET A 49 17.04 -10.52 4.74
N SER A 50 17.39 -11.70 4.24
CA SER A 50 17.47 -12.91 5.08
C SER A 50 18.59 -12.81 6.12
N ASP A 51 19.73 -12.27 5.72
CA ASP A 51 20.92 -12.12 6.56
C ASP A 51 21.92 -11.12 5.93
N ASP A 52 22.83 -10.57 6.74
CA ASP A 52 23.97 -9.74 6.29
C ASP A 52 25.15 -10.62 5.85
N SER A 53 24.88 -11.47 4.86
CA SER A 53 25.82 -12.41 4.26
C SER A 53 25.54 -12.60 2.77
N ILE A 54 26.51 -13.12 2.02
CA ILE A 54 26.32 -13.42 0.59
C ILE A 54 25.20 -14.45 0.41
N ASP A 55 25.16 -15.50 1.23
CA ASP A 55 24.11 -16.51 1.17
C ASP A 55 22.73 -15.92 1.45
N GLY A 56 22.62 -15.05 2.47
CA GLY A 56 21.38 -14.32 2.78
C GLY A 56 20.92 -13.44 1.62
N ILE A 57 21.83 -12.65 1.04
CA ILE A 57 21.56 -11.74 -0.07
C ILE A 57 21.08 -12.51 -1.31
N TYR A 58 21.78 -13.59 -1.69
CA TYR A 58 21.42 -14.38 -2.87
C TYR A 58 20.19 -15.25 -2.66
N LYS A 59 19.92 -15.73 -1.43
CA LYS A 59 18.64 -16.37 -1.08
C LYS A 59 17.48 -15.40 -1.26
N THR A 60 17.59 -14.19 -0.71
CA THR A 60 16.55 -13.15 -0.87
C THR A 60 16.36 -12.78 -2.34
N MET A 61 17.44 -12.65 -3.12
CA MET A 61 17.37 -12.38 -4.56
C MET A 61 16.68 -13.51 -5.34
N HIS A 62 16.97 -14.77 -5.00
CA HIS A 62 16.28 -15.93 -5.58
C HIS A 62 14.78 -15.87 -5.33
N ASN A 63 14.38 -15.57 -4.08
CA ASN A 63 12.97 -15.40 -3.72
C ASN A 63 12.33 -14.25 -4.50
N CYS A 64 12.99 -13.10 -4.62
CA CYS A 64 12.53 -11.98 -5.43
C CYS A 64 12.33 -12.38 -6.91
N ALA A 65 13.26 -13.15 -7.48
CA ALA A 65 13.15 -13.62 -8.86
C ALA A 65 11.95 -14.57 -9.07
N LEU A 66 11.70 -15.50 -8.14
CA LEU A 66 10.54 -16.41 -8.22
C LEU A 66 9.21 -15.67 -8.08
N ILE A 67 9.15 -14.69 -7.19
CA ILE A 67 7.97 -13.82 -7.00
C ILE A 67 7.73 -12.96 -8.24
N SER A 68 8.78 -12.28 -8.74
CA SER A 68 8.68 -11.45 -9.94
C SER A 68 8.25 -12.27 -11.15
N LYS A 69 8.79 -13.48 -11.34
CA LYS A 69 8.36 -14.41 -12.41
C LYS A 69 6.85 -14.68 -12.37
N SER A 70 6.26 -14.65 -11.18
CA SER A 70 4.83 -14.90 -10.95
C SER A 70 4.00 -13.60 -10.88
N ALA A 71 4.52 -12.50 -11.44
CA ALA A 71 3.87 -11.20 -11.53
C ALA A 71 3.57 -10.45 -10.22
N GLY A 72 4.26 -10.81 -9.12
CA GLY A 72 4.14 -10.14 -7.82
C GLY A 72 5.02 -8.89 -7.70
N GLY A 73 4.47 -7.79 -7.21
CA GLY A 73 5.25 -6.62 -6.79
C GLY A 73 5.94 -6.86 -5.45
N ILE A 74 7.13 -6.30 -5.22
CA ILE A 74 7.94 -6.56 -4.02
C ILE A 74 8.21 -5.29 -3.23
N GLY A 75 8.00 -5.33 -1.91
CA GLY A 75 8.69 -4.47 -0.95
C GLY A 75 9.81 -5.26 -0.27
N LEU A 76 11.02 -4.71 -0.23
CA LEU A 76 12.19 -5.37 0.39
C LEU A 76 12.88 -4.38 1.32
N HIS A 77 12.99 -4.72 2.60
CA HIS A 77 13.84 -3.94 3.51
C HIS A 77 15.28 -4.43 3.52
N VAL A 78 16.22 -3.49 3.50
CA VAL A 78 17.67 -3.79 3.46
C VAL A 78 18.44 -3.19 4.64
N HIS A 79 17.73 -2.78 5.71
CA HIS A 79 18.28 -2.14 6.90
C HIS A 79 19.43 -2.89 7.58
N CYS A 80 19.44 -4.23 7.47
CA CYS A 80 20.39 -5.09 8.15
C CYS A 80 21.74 -5.23 7.43
N ILE A 81 21.84 -4.83 6.16
CA ILE A 81 23.05 -4.99 5.36
C ILE A 81 24.10 -3.98 5.80
N ARG A 82 25.33 -4.43 6.04
CA ARG A 82 26.42 -3.55 6.49
C ARG A 82 26.75 -2.46 5.47
N ALA A 83 27.01 -1.27 5.97
CA ALA A 83 27.36 -0.10 5.17
C ALA A 83 28.75 -0.20 4.53
N ASN A 84 28.99 0.65 3.53
CA ASN A 84 30.28 0.77 2.84
C ASN A 84 31.45 1.01 3.82
N GLY A 85 32.59 0.37 3.57
CA GLY A 85 33.79 0.48 4.41
C GLY A 85 33.74 -0.34 5.71
N THR A 86 32.68 -1.12 5.95
CA THR A 86 32.60 -2.01 7.13
C THR A 86 33.45 -3.27 6.91
N ARG A 87 34.24 -3.67 7.92
CA ARG A 87 35.15 -4.83 7.82
C ARG A 87 34.37 -6.14 7.64
N ILE A 88 34.91 -7.04 6.82
CA ILE A 88 34.41 -8.40 6.64
C ILE A 88 35.41 -9.36 7.28
N ALA A 89 35.05 -9.96 8.40
CA ALA A 89 35.97 -10.81 9.18
C ALA A 89 36.52 -12.00 8.39
N GLY A 90 35.67 -12.69 7.61
CA GLY A 90 36.06 -13.91 6.89
C GLY A 90 37.03 -13.70 5.71
N THR A 91 36.93 -12.58 4.99
CA THR A 91 37.78 -12.28 3.83
C THR A 91 38.84 -11.21 4.11
N ASN A 92 38.83 -10.65 5.32
CA ASN A 92 39.66 -9.51 5.73
C ASN A 92 39.56 -8.28 4.79
N GLY A 93 38.47 -8.17 4.03
CA GLY A 93 38.18 -7.05 3.13
C GLY A 93 37.24 -6.02 3.77
N LEU A 94 36.85 -5.02 2.97
CA LEU A 94 35.84 -4.03 3.32
C LEU A 94 34.57 -4.26 2.46
N SER A 95 33.40 -4.05 3.05
CA SER A 95 32.13 -4.05 2.33
C SER A 95 32.07 -2.88 1.35
N ASN A 96 31.45 -3.10 0.19
CA ASN A 96 31.15 -2.05 -0.77
C ASN A 96 29.78 -1.37 -0.51
N GLY A 97 29.08 -1.77 0.55
CA GLY A 97 27.81 -1.18 0.97
C GLY A 97 26.60 -1.54 0.10
N LEU A 98 25.53 -0.77 0.24
CA LEU A 98 24.23 -1.04 -0.39
C LEU A 98 24.25 -0.86 -1.91
N VAL A 99 24.96 0.13 -2.44
CA VAL A 99 24.85 0.52 -3.86
C VAL A 99 25.17 -0.64 -4.82
N PRO A 100 26.30 -1.37 -4.69
CA PRO A 100 26.59 -2.48 -5.59
C PRO A 100 25.60 -3.65 -5.44
N MET A 101 25.14 -3.93 -4.21
CA MET A 101 24.13 -4.96 -3.98
C MET A 101 22.82 -4.62 -4.71
N LEU A 102 22.33 -3.38 -4.55
CA LEU A 102 21.09 -2.93 -5.17
C LEU A 102 21.16 -2.90 -6.70
N ARG A 103 22.35 -2.72 -7.28
CA ARG A 103 22.53 -2.89 -8.73
C ARG A 103 22.27 -4.32 -9.21
N VAL A 104 22.60 -5.33 -8.41
CA VAL A 104 22.27 -6.72 -8.77
C VAL A 104 20.77 -6.96 -8.71
N PHE A 105 20.08 -6.41 -7.70
CA PHE A 105 18.61 -6.44 -7.62
C PHE A 105 17.97 -5.69 -8.79
N ASN A 106 18.53 -4.54 -9.19
CA ASN A 106 18.07 -3.77 -10.36
C ASN A 106 18.13 -4.62 -11.63
N ASN A 107 19.27 -5.25 -11.90
CA ASN A 107 19.44 -6.09 -13.08
C ASN A 107 18.54 -7.33 -13.04
N THR A 108 18.27 -7.87 -11.85
CA THR A 108 17.32 -8.98 -11.67
C THR A 108 15.89 -8.54 -11.98
N ALA A 109 15.47 -7.36 -11.53
CA ALA A 109 14.15 -6.80 -11.83
C ALA A 109 13.94 -6.60 -13.33
N ARG A 110 14.98 -6.16 -14.05
CA ARG A 110 14.96 -6.04 -15.52
C ARG A 110 14.91 -7.39 -16.24
N TYR A 111 15.66 -8.37 -15.74
CA TYR A 111 15.78 -9.68 -16.37
C TYR A 111 14.48 -10.50 -16.23
N VAL A 112 13.84 -10.43 -15.06
CA VAL A 112 12.62 -11.18 -14.76
C VAL A 112 11.38 -10.30 -14.98
N ASP A 113 11.10 -10.01 -16.24
CA ASP A 113 10.05 -9.09 -16.73
C ASP A 113 8.63 -9.70 -16.80
N GLN A 114 8.36 -10.71 -15.97
CA GLN A 114 7.06 -11.38 -15.86
C GLN A 114 6.59 -12.10 -17.15
N GLY A 115 7.53 -12.56 -17.98
CA GLY A 115 7.25 -13.50 -19.08
C GLY A 115 6.85 -12.82 -20.39
N GLY A 116 7.64 -11.85 -20.84
CA GLY A 116 7.42 -11.15 -22.12
C GLY A 116 6.81 -9.76 -21.96
N ASN A 117 7.26 -9.02 -20.95
CA ASN A 117 6.92 -7.62 -20.68
C ASN A 117 5.41 -7.34 -20.47
N LYS A 118 4.64 -8.33 -20.00
CA LYS A 118 3.23 -8.10 -19.60
C LYS A 118 3.13 -7.07 -18.47
N ARG A 119 4.14 -7.02 -17.59
CA ARG A 119 4.33 -6.03 -16.54
C ARG A 119 5.79 -6.09 -16.07
N PRO A 120 6.56 -4.99 -16.04
CA PRO A 120 7.96 -5.03 -15.59
C PRO A 120 8.09 -5.47 -14.11
N GLY A 121 9.14 -6.20 -13.76
CA GLY A 121 9.48 -6.49 -12.36
C GLY A 121 9.69 -5.19 -11.58
N ALA A 122 9.02 -5.04 -10.44
CA ALA A 122 9.01 -3.78 -9.68
C ALA A 122 9.26 -4.06 -8.19
N PHE A 123 10.41 -3.61 -7.70
CA PHE A 123 10.82 -3.78 -6.30
C PHE A 123 10.96 -2.40 -5.65
N ALA A 124 10.27 -2.16 -4.54
CA ALA A 124 10.50 -1.04 -3.65
C ALA A 124 11.48 -1.45 -2.55
N ILE A 125 12.60 -0.73 -2.48
CA ILE A 125 13.63 -0.94 -1.47
C ILE A 125 13.38 0.01 -0.31
N TYR A 126 13.30 -0.53 0.91
CA TYR A 126 13.08 0.23 2.12
C TYR A 126 14.37 0.36 2.94
N LEU A 127 14.66 1.58 3.37
CA LEU A 127 15.81 1.90 4.22
C LEU A 127 15.43 2.85 5.36
N GLU A 128 15.93 2.60 6.57
CA GLU A 128 15.81 3.56 7.68
C GLU A 128 16.86 4.69 7.55
N PRO A 129 16.51 5.95 7.87
CA PRO A 129 17.37 7.11 7.59
C PRO A 129 18.63 7.21 8.46
N TRP A 130 18.80 6.35 9.48
CA TRP A 130 20.05 6.24 10.24
C TRP A 130 21.12 5.43 9.50
N HIS A 131 20.79 4.71 8.43
CA HIS A 131 21.76 3.86 7.75
C HIS A 131 22.91 4.67 7.12
N ALA A 132 24.16 4.21 7.26
CA ALA A 132 25.32 4.98 6.82
C ALA A 132 25.43 5.27 5.31
N ASP A 133 24.83 4.41 4.48
CA ASP A 133 24.74 4.60 3.01
C ASP A 133 23.50 5.40 2.56
N ILE A 134 22.80 6.11 3.47
CA ILE A 134 21.51 6.78 3.15
C ILE A 134 21.63 7.84 2.05
N PHE A 135 22.72 8.61 2.00
CA PHE A 135 22.89 9.65 0.98
C PHE A 135 23.08 9.03 -0.42
N GLU A 136 23.85 7.94 -0.50
CA GLU A 136 24.06 7.21 -1.72
C GLU A 136 22.77 6.51 -2.18
N PHE A 137 21.99 5.97 -1.23
CA PHE A 137 20.67 5.40 -1.48
C PHE A 137 19.70 6.41 -2.13
N LEU A 138 19.64 7.64 -1.60
CA LEU A 138 18.80 8.72 -2.16
C LEU A 138 19.17 9.12 -3.58
N ASN A 139 20.38 8.81 -4.04
CA ASN A 139 20.87 9.16 -5.36
C ASN A 139 20.65 8.06 -6.42
N LEU A 140 20.19 6.86 -6.03
CA LEU A 140 20.15 5.70 -6.93
C LEU A 140 19.15 5.85 -8.10
N LYS A 141 18.06 6.61 -7.91
CA LYS A 141 17.02 6.87 -8.92
C LYS A 141 17.33 8.08 -9.80
N LYS A 142 18.25 8.97 -9.39
CA LYS A 142 18.53 10.22 -10.10
C LYS A 142 18.97 9.96 -11.55
N ASN A 143 18.50 10.80 -12.47
CA ASN A 143 18.85 10.67 -13.89
C ASN A 143 20.32 11.02 -14.15
N THR A 144 20.85 12.01 -13.44
CA THR A 144 22.24 12.49 -13.57
C THR A 144 23.21 11.67 -12.71
N GLY A 145 24.51 11.75 -13.03
CA GLY A 145 25.62 11.11 -12.31
C GLY A 145 26.09 9.78 -12.92
N LYS A 146 27.03 9.12 -12.24
CA LYS A 146 27.71 7.93 -12.79
C LYS A 146 26.82 6.68 -12.77
N GLU A 147 26.78 5.95 -13.88
CA GLU A 147 25.88 4.80 -14.07
C GLU A 147 26.15 3.66 -13.08
N GLU A 148 27.41 3.45 -12.70
CA GLU A 148 27.80 2.44 -11.72
C GLU A 148 27.30 2.70 -10.30
N LEU A 149 26.74 3.90 -10.06
CA LEU A 149 26.11 4.33 -8.81
C LEU A 149 24.60 4.52 -8.95
N ARG A 150 23.97 3.88 -9.93
CA ARG A 150 22.52 4.02 -10.23
C ARG A 150 21.83 2.67 -10.31
N ALA A 151 20.55 2.68 -9.93
CA ALA A 151 19.65 1.54 -10.00
C ALA A 151 18.21 2.07 -10.23
N ARG A 152 17.95 2.54 -11.45
CA ARG A 152 16.74 3.33 -11.77
C ARG A 152 15.49 2.48 -11.96
N ASP A 153 15.62 1.18 -12.16
CA ASP A 153 14.49 0.26 -12.34
C ASP A 153 13.86 -0.15 -10.99
N LEU A 154 14.55 0.12 -9.87
CA LEU A 154 14.02 -0.05 -8.52
C LEU A 154 13.25 1.20 -8.06
N PHE A 155 12.36 1.00 -7.09
CA PHE A 155 11.69 2.06 -6.34
C PHE A 155 12.32 2.18 -4.95
N TYR A 156 12.18 3.33 -4.31
CA TYR A 156 12.85 3.63 -3.05
C TYR A 156 11.85 4.18 -2.03
N GLY A 157 11.91 3.68 -0.81
CA GLY A 157 11.10 4.12 0.32
C GLY A 157 11.93 4.29 1.58
N LEU A 158 11.59 5.29 2.39
CA LEU A 158 12.17 5.50 3.71
C LEU A 158 11.24 4.95 4.77
N TRP A 159 11.82 4.24 5.73
CA TRP A 159 11.15 3.73 6.92
C TRP A 159 11.58 4.59 8.11
N VAL A 160 10.83 5.67 8.34
CA VAL A 160 11.27 6.82 9.15
C VAL A 160 10.84 6.67 10.61
N PRO A 161 11.77 6.64 11.57
CA PRO A 161 11.45 6.71 13.00
C PRO A 161 11.03 8.14 13.41
N ASP A 162 10.15 8.27 14.40
CA ASP A 162 9.67 9.54 14.96
C ASP A 162 10.86 10.40 15.42
N LEU A 163 11.92 9.79 15.96
CA LEU A 163 13.14 10.48 16.41
C LEU A 163 13.81 11.31 15.31
N PHE A 164 13.84 10.80 14.07
CA PHE A 164 14.44 11.55 12.96
C PHE A 164 13.68 12.85 12.70
N MET A 165 12.34 12.78 12.71
CA MET A 165 11.48 13.95 12.55
C MET A 165 11.64 14.94 13.70
N LYS A 166 11.71 14.45 14.96
CA LYS A 166 11.99 15.29 16.13
C LYS A 166 13.31 16.06 15.98
N ARG A 167 14.39 15.39 15.52
CA ARG A 167 15.71 16.03 15.33
C ARG A 167 15.75 17.02 14.18
N ILE A 168 14.95 16.83 13.12
CA ILE A 168 14.78 17.83 12.05
C ILE A 168 14.17 19.11 12.62
N GLU A 169 13.10 18.95 13.41
CA GLU A 169 12.37 20.06 14.04
C GLU A 169 13.29 20.87 14.97
N THR A 170 14.00 20.19 15.88
CA THR A 170 14.90 20.81 16.87
C THR A 170 16.27 21.21 16.33
N ASN A 171 16.55 20.95 15.04
CA ASN A 171 17.84 21.21 14.39
C ASN A 171 19.03 20.51 15.08
N GLU A 172 18.82 19.27 15.51
CA GLU A 172 19.86 18.45 16.12
C GLU A 172 20.69 17.67 15.08
N ASP A 173 21.78 17.09 15.56
CA ASP A 173 22.60 16.17 14.79
C ASP A 173 21.91 14.81 14.62
N TRP A 174 22.22 14.13 13.53
CA TRP A 174 21.79 12.79 13.19
C TRP A 174 23.02 11.90 12.93
N SER A 175 23.11 10.80 13.67
CA SER A 175 24.20 9.83 13.59
C SER A 175 23.87 8.73 12.61
N LEU A 176 24.70 8.63 11.57
CA LEU A 176 24.62 7.59 10.57
C LEU A 176 25.42 6.36 11.02
N MET A 177 24.74 5.21 11.12
CA MET A 177 25.25 3.99 11.72
C MET A 177 25.29 2.83 10.70
N CYS A 178 26.19 1.88 10.94
CA CYS A 178 26.21 0.60 10.24
C CYS A 178 25.47 -0.42 11.12
N PRO A 179 24.53 -1.22 10.59
CA PRO A 179 23.81 -2.23 11.37
C PRO A 179 24.73 -3.29 12.00
N HIS A 180 25.90 -3.54 11.41
CA HIS A 180 26.92 -4.43 12.00
C HIS A 180 27.52 -3.84 13.28
N ASP A 181 27.80 -2.54 13.28
CA ASP A 181 28.40 -1.84 14.43
C ASP A 181 27.34 -1.43 15.45
N SER A 182 26.07 -1.27 15.04
CA SER A 182 24.94 -0.81 15.84
C SER A 182 23.70 -1.70 15.60
N PRO A 183 23.73 -2.97 16.07
CA PRO A 183 22.71 -3.96 15.75
C PRO A 183 21.38 -3.71 16.47
N GLY A 184 20.28 -4.26 15.93
CA GLY A 184 18.96 -4.25 16.56
C GLY A 184 18.12 -2.99 16.36
N LEU A 185 18.67 -1.93 15.74
CA LEU A 185 17.90 -0.68 15.47
C LEU A 185 16.65 -0.93 14.61
N PHE A 186 16.74 -1.81 13.61
CA PHE A 186 15.60 -2.17 12.77
C PHE A 186 14.66 -3.22 13.40
N GLU A 187 14.99 -3.72 14.60
CA GLU A 187 14.21 -4.74 15.31
C GLU A 187 13.38 -4.16 16.46
N CYS A 188 13.52 -2.87 16.75
CA CYS A 188 12.74 -2.14 17.73
C CYS A 188 12.15 -0.85 17.12
N TRP A 189 11.18 -0.24 17.79
CA TRP A 189 10.51 0.99 17.35
C TRP A 189 10.13 1.86 18.55
N GLY A 190 9.71 3.10 18.30
CA GLY A 190 9.28 4.05 19.33
C GLY A 190 10.35 4.31 20.39
N GLU A 191 9.95 4.29 21.66
CA GLU A 191 10.86 4.59 22.78
C GLU A 191 12.04 3.62 22.89
N GLU A 192 11.84 2.35 22.53
CA GLU A 192 12.91 1.34 22.58
C GLU A 192 13.98 1.65 21.54
N PHE A 193 13.57 2.02 20.32
CA PHE A 193 14.46 2.51 19.28
C PHE A 193 15.20 3.78 19.74
N GLU A 194 14.50 4.75 20.31
CA GLU A 194 15.10 6.01 20.77
C GLU A 194 16.20 5.75 21.81
N LYS A 195 15.91 4.91 22.81
CA LYS A 195 16.88 4.53 23.86
C LYS A 195 18.10 3.82 23.27
N LEU A 196 17.89 2.86 22.37
CA LEU A 196 18.97 2.10 21.76
C LEU A 196 19.86 2.96 20.85
N TYR A 197 19.23 3.80 20.03
CA TYR A 197 19.93 4.71 19.14
C TYR A 197 20.78 5.72 19.91
N MET A 198 20.23 6.38 20.94
CA MET A 198 20.96 7.33 21.78
C MET A 198 22.10 6.66 22.56
N LYS A 199 21.91 5.41 23.01
CA LYS A 199 22.97 4.61 23.62
C LYS A 199 24.15 4.45 22.65
N TYR A 200 23.90 4.01 21.41
CA TYR A 200 24.96 3.87 20.42
C TYR A 200 25.64 5.19 20.05
N GLU A 201 24.90 6.30 20.04
CA GLU A 201 25.52 7.63 19.90
C GLU A 201 26.47 7.96 21.04
N SER A 202 26.08 7.69 22.29
CA SER A 202 26.91 7.93 23.48
C SER A 202 28.17 7.04 23.53
N GLU A 203 28.08 5.83 22.98
CA GLU A 203 29.19 4.89 22.83
C GLU A 203 30.11 5.22 21.63
N GLY A 204 29.76 6.23 20.81
CA GLY A 204 30.52 6.58 19.61
C GLY A 204 30.38 5.58 18.45
N ARG A 205 29.33 4.75 18.46
CA ARG A 205 29.07 3.70 17.46
C ARG A 205 28.33 4.24 16.24
N TYR A 206 28.95 5.19 15.55
CA TYR A 206 28.45 5.75 14.30
C TYR A 206 29.58 5.94 13.30
N LYS A 207 29.27 5.92 12.01
CA LYS A 207 30.23 6.15 10.93
C LYS A 207 30.42 7.63 10.63
N ARG A 208 29.33 8.39 10.67
CA ARG A 208 29.29 9.83 10.35
C ARG A 208 28.17 10.50 11.13
N LYS A 209 28.40 11.73 11.59
CA LYS A 209 27.36 12.59 12.16
C LYS A 209 27.09 13.74 11.18
N VAL A 210 25.82 14.04 10.93
CA VAL A 210 25.38 15.11 10.01
C VAL A 210 24.29 15.93 10.71
N SER A 211 24.00 17.15 10.26
CA SER A 211 22.76 17.79 10.70
C SER A 211 21.55 17.01 10.19
N ALA A 212 20.54 16.80 11.03
CA ALA A 212 19.30 16.14 10.62
C ALA A 212 18.63 16.89 9.44
N ARG A 213 18.71 18.22 9.43
CA ARG A 213 18.19 19.06 8.34
C ARG A 213 18.97 18.88 7.03
N SER A 214 20.26 18.60 7.07
CA SER A 214 21.04 18.29 5.87
C SER A 214 20.60 16.99 5.21
N LEU A 215 20.28 15.96 6.00
CA LEU A 215 19.71 14.73 5.46
C LEU A 215 18.28 14.98 4.93
N TRP A 216 17.46 15.74 5.66
CA TRP A 216 16.14 16.15 5.19
C TRP A 216 16.19 16.90 3.85
N HIS A 217 17.19 17.76 3.65
CA HIS A 217 17.43 18.43 2.39
C HIS A 217 17.67 17.44 1.25
N ALA A 218 18.59 16.49 1.44
CA ALA A 218 18.85 15.47 0.42
C ALA A 218 17.61 14.62 0.09
N ILE A 219 16.74 14.36 1.07
CA ILE A 219 15.48 13.64 0.87
C ILE A 219 14.55 14.42 -0.04
N TYR A 220 14.26 15.70 0.27
CA TYR A 220 13.34 16.48 -0.56
C TYR A 220 13.92 16.77 -1.95
N GLU A 221 15.24 16.96 -2.07
CA GLU A 221 15.90 17.15 -3.37
C GLU A 221 15.69 15.93 -4.27
N SER A 222 15.84 14.72 -3.72
CA SER A 222 15.56 13.47 -4.45
C SER A 222 14.08 13.37 -4.86
N GLN A 223 13.16 13.77 -3.98
CA GLN A 223 11.72 13.78 -4.27
C GLN A 223 11.35 14.77 -5.38
N VAL A 224 11.93 15.97 -5.38
CA VAL A 224 11.71 16.97 -6.43
C VAL A 224 12.21 16.46 -7.78
N GLU A 225 13.36 15.79 -7.82
CA GLU A 225 13.93 15.28 -9.07
C GLU A 225 13.23 14.01 -9.60
N THR A 226 12.75 13.13 -8.71
CA THR A 226 12.37 11.77 -9.08
C THR A 226 10.97 11.34 -8.64
N GLY A 227 10.30 12.12 -7.80
CA GLY A 227 9.06 11.74 -7.11
C GLY A 227 9.25 10.71 -5.98
N THR A 228 10.49 10.33 -5.66
CA THR A 228 10.85 9.32 -4.65
C THR A 228 12.03 9.83 -3.79
N PRO A 229 12.28 9.31 -2.58
CA PRO A 229 11.69 8.12 -1.97
C PRO A 229 10.27 8.33 -1.43
N TYR A 230 9.53 7.23 -1.30
CA TYR A 230 8.34 7.17 -0.45
C TYR A 230 8.71 7.48 1.00
N ILE A 231 7.77 8.03 1.77
CA ILE A 231 7.97 8.30 3.21
C ILE A 231 6.93 7.51 3.99
N LEU A 232 7.39 6.59 4.84
CA LEU A 232 6.53 5.84 5.74
C LEU A 232 7.06 5.97 7.15
N TYR A 233 6.16 6.26 8.09
CA TYR A 233 6.53 6.47 9.49
C TYR A 233 6.52 5.14 10.24
N LYS A 234 7.72 4.59 10.49
CA LYS A 234 7.98 3.30 11.14
C LYS A 234 7.18 3.15 12.43
N ASP A 235 7.26 4.15 13.31
CA ASP A 235 6.68 4.07 14.64
C ASP A 235 5.16 4.15 14.58
N ALA A 236 4.60 4.96 13.68
CA ALA A 236 3.16 4.97 13.44
C ALA A 236 2.65 3.64 12.89
N CYS A 237 3.38 3.03 11.95
CA CYS A 237 3.06 1.74 11.36
C CYS A 237 3.06 0.62 12.42
N ASN A 238 4.10 0.57 13.26
CA ASN A 238 4.23 -0.45 14.29
C ASN A 238 3.22 -0.27 15.43
N ARG A 239 3.09 0.96 15.96
CA ARG A 239 2.19 1.28 17.09
C ARG A 239 0.72 1.00 16.80
N LYS A 240 0.33 1.06 15.52
CA LYS A 240 -1.07 0.99 15.06
C LYS A 240 -1.32 -0.19 14.14
N SER A 241 -0.54 -1.26 14.28
CA SER A 241 -0.76 -2.52 13.58
C SER A 241 -1.35 -3.56 14.53
N ASN A 242 -2.37 -4.27 14.05
CA ASN A 242 -2.87 -5.46 14.75
C ASN A 242 -1.84 -6.61 14.75
N GLN A 243 -0.80 -6.55 13.90
CA GLN A 243 0.30 -7.50 13.88
C GLN A 243 1.47 -7.12 14.80
N GLN A 244 1.34 -6.08 15.64
CA GLN A 244 2.43 -5.67 16.55
C GLN A 244 2.84 -6.76 17.55
N ASN A 245 2.00 -7.78 17.77
CA ASN A 245 2.32 -8.95 18.59
C ASN A 245 3.34 -9.91 17.95
N LEU A 246 3.63 -9.77 16.65
CA LEU A 246 4.58 -10.60 15.91
C LEU A 246 6.02 -10.10 16.03
N GLY A 247 6.19 -8.82 16.33
CA GLY A 247 7.48 -8.12 16.38
C GLY A 247 7.46 -6.86 15.52
N THR A 248 8.64 -6.25 15.35
CA THR A 248 8.78 -5.00 14.59
C THR A 248 8.58 -5.25 13.09
N ILE A 249 7.62 -4.53 12.51
CA ILE A 249 7.38 -4.42 11.07
C ILE A 249 8.44 -3.49 10.47
N LYS A 250 9.09 -3.97 9.41
CA LYS A 250 10.33 -3.39 8.88
C LYS A 250 10.17 -2.67 7.54
N CYS A 251 9.06 -2.86 6.84
CA CYS A 251 8.74 -2.12 5.63
C CYS A 251 7.26 -2.19 5.29
N SER A 252 6.93 -1.52 4.18
CA SER A 252 5.68 -1.74 3.46
C SER A 252 5.96 -2.47 2.13
N ASN A 253 4.97 -2.56 1.26
CA ASN A 253 5.04 -3.17 -0.07
C ASN A 253 5.39 -2.14 -1.15
N LEU A 254 5.39 -2.57 -2.41
CA LEU A 254 5.64 -1.70 -3.58
C LEU A 254 4.83 -0.39 -3.60
N CYS A 255 3.56 -0.43 -3.16
CA CYS A 255 2.62 0.68 -3.30
C CYS A 255 2.29 1.38 -1.97
N THR A 256 3.03 1.07 -0.90
CA THR A 256 2.98 1.74 0.42
C THR A 256 1.72 1.54 1.27
N GLU A 257 0.74 0.74 0.83
CA GLU A 257 -0.54 0.53 1.51
C GLU A 257 -0.53 -0.63 2.50
N ILE A 258 0.39 -1.59 2.34
CA ILE A 258 0.45 -2.81 3.16
C ILE A 258 1.52 -2.68 4.23
N VAL A 259 1.13 -2.93 5.48
CA VAL A 259 2.03 -2.88 6.63
C VAL A 259 1.91 -4.20 7.37
N GLU A 260 2.68 -5.18 6.89
CA GLU A 260 2.67 -6.56 7.37
C GLU A 260 4.05 -6.98 7.89
N TYR A 261 4.06 -7.86 8.87
CA TYR A 261 5.27 -8.42 9.47
C TYR A 261 6.05 -9.28 8.46
N THR A 262 7.37 -9.22 8.56
CA THR A 262 8.29 -10.04 7.77
C THR A 262 9.45 -10.54 8.63
N SER A 263 9.95 -11.72 8.29
CA SER A 263 11.11 -12.36 8.93
C SER A 263 11.89 -13.17 7.89
N ALA A 264 12.94 -13.89 8.32
CA ALA A 264 13.71 -14.76 7.43
C ALA A 264 12.90 -15.97 6.92
N ASP A 265 11.84 -16.37 7.63
CA ASP A 265 10.95 -17.50 7.34
C ASP A 265 9.53 -17.09 6.93
N GLU A 266 9.24 -15.78 6.93
CA GLU A 266 7.94 -15.22 6.57
C GLU A 266 8.07 -14.09 5.55
N ILE A 267 7.48 -14.33 4.37
CA ILE A 267 7.30 -13.32 3.33
C ILE A 267 5.82 -12.94 3.36
N ALA A 268 5.51 -11.71 3.77
CA ALA A 268 4.13 -11.26 3.85
C ALA A 268 3.49 -11.17 2.45
N VAL A 269 2.18 -11.40 2.36
CA VAL A 269 1.45 -11.58 1.12
C VAL A 269 0.15 -10.80 1.15
N CYS A 270 -0.06 -10.01 0.10
CA CYS A 270 -1.19 -9.11 0.01
C CYS A 270 -2.27 -9.64 -0.96
N ASN A 271 -3.48 -9.88 -0.43
CA ASN A 271 -4.66 -10.33 -1.18
C ASN A 271 -5.65 -9.16 -1.29
N LEU A 272 -5.90 -8.70 -2.52
CA LEU A 272 -6.49 -7.38 -2.75
C LEU A 272 -7.80 -7.42 -3.53
N ALA A 273 -8.76 -6.60 -3.09
CA ALA A 273 -9.95 -6.21 -3.85
C ALA A 273 -10.29 -4.74 -3.59
N SER A 274 -10.95 -4.10 -4.55
CA SER A 274 -11.40 -2.71 -4.42
C SER A 274 -12.90 -2.58 -4.66
N ILE A 275 -13.56 -1.85 -3.78
CA ILE A 275 -15.01 -1.58 -3.82
C ILE A 275 -15.25 -0.27 -4.58
N ALA A 276 -16.18 -0.28 -5.53
CA ALA A 276 -16.56 0.88 -6.32
C ALA A 276 -17.54 1.75 -5.51
N VAL A 277 -17.03 2.70 -4.73
CA VAL A 277 -17.84 3.42 -3.73
C VAL A 277 -18.88 4.36 -4.36
N ASN A 278 -18.75 4.69 -5.64
CA ASN A 278 -19.75 5.41 -6.42
C ASN A 278 -21.04 4.61 -6.67
N MET A 279 -20.99 3.28 -6.63
CA MET A 279 -22.16 2.40 -6.88
C MET A 279 -23.20 2.42 -5.77
N PHE A 280 -22.89 3.03 -4.63
CA PHE A 280 -23.78 3.11 -3.46
C PHE A 280 -24.49 4.46 -3.36
N VAL A 281 -24.29 5.35 -4.33
CA VAL A 281 -25.04 6.62 -4.43
C VAL A 281 -26.41 6.37 -5.06
N LYS A 282 -27.47 6.69 -4.33
CA LYS A 282 -28.85 6.68 -4.83
C LYS A 282 -29.12 8.01 -5.54
N LEU A 283 -29.07 8.01 -6.88
CA LEU A 283 -29.14 9.22 -7.70
C LEU A 283 -30.46 10.00 -7.55
N ASP A 284 -31.57 9.31 -7.25
CA ASP A 284 -32.90 9.88 -7.07
C ASP A 284 -33.03 10.72 -5.79
N SER A 285 -32.46 10.20 -4.69
CA SER A 285 -32.55 10.78 -3.35
C SER A 285 -31.28 11.52 -2.93
N LYS A 286 -30.20 11.40 -3.71
CA LYS A 286 -28.85 11.87 -3.35
C LYS A 286 -28.43 11.40 -1.96
N THR A 287 -28.73 10.15 -1.65
CA THR A 287 -28.35 9.49 -0.40
C THR A 287 -27.32 8.40 -0.66
N TYR A 288 -26.62 7.98 0.39
CA TYR A 288 -25.59 6.94 0.32
C TYR A 288 -26.06 5.66 1.02
N ASP A 289 -25.96 4.52 0.34
CA ASP A 289 -26.43 3.22 0.85
C ASP A 289 -25.34 2.46 1.64
N PHE A 290 -25.21 2.81 2.92
CA PHE A 290 -24.23 2.19 3.81
C PHE A 290 -24.52 0.71 4.11
N GLU A 291 -25.79 0.29 4.13
CA GLU A 291 -26.14 -1.13 4.34
C GLU A 291 -25.68 -2.00 3.17
N LYS A 292 -25.89 -1.53 1.93
CA LYS A 292 -25.40 -2.22 0.74
C LYS A 292 -23.87 -2.20 0.67
N LEU A 293 -23.22 -1.11 1.07
CA LEU A 293 -21.75 -1.04 1.18
C LEU A 293 -21.22 -2.09 2.16
N LYS A 294 -21.83 -2.20 3.35
CA LYS A 294 -21.48 -3.23 4.34
C LYS A 294 -21.64 -4.64 3.76
N LEU A 295 -22.77 -4.93 3.10
CA LEU A 295 -23.02 -6.22 2.47
C LEU A 295 -21.93 -6.59 1.45
N VAL A 296 -21.63 -5.71 0.51
CA VAL A 296 -20.59 -5.94 -0.52
C VAL A 296 -19.22 -6.13 0.12
N THR A 297 -18.94 -5.39 1.19
CA THR A 297 -17.67 -5.54 1.94
C THR A 297 -17.53 -6.90 2.60
N LYS A 298 -18.62 -7.45 3.16
CA LYS A 298 -18.64 -8.80 3.73
C LYS A 298 -18.34 -9.85 2.66
N ILE A 299 -18.93 -9.71 1.48
CA ILE A 299 -18.69 -10.59 0.33
C ILE A 299 -17.22 -10.52 -0.10
N ALA A 300 -16.68 -9.31 -0.29
CA ALA A 300 -15.28 -9.12 -0.65
C ALA A 300 -14.33 -9.75 0.40
N THR A 301 -14.63 -9.59 1.69
CA THR A 301 -13.86 -10.20 2.79
C THR A 301 -13.86 -11.73 2.70
N LYS A 302 -15.03 -12.34 2.52
CA LYS A 302 -15.17 -13.81 2.38
C LYS A 302 -14.42 -14.33 1.16
N ASN A 303 -14.47 -13.59 0.05
CA ASN A 303 -13.75 -13.93 -1.18
C ASN A 303 -12.24 -13.89 -0.97
N LEU A 304 -11.72 -12.82 -0.37
CA LEU A 304 -10.29 -12.68 -0.10
C LEU A 304 -9.80 -13.74 0.90
N ASN A 305 -10.61 -14.11 1.90
CA ASN A 305 -10.26 -15.20 2.80
C ASN A 305 -10.17 -16.55 2.06
N LYS A 306 -11.08 -16.85 1.13
CA LYS A 306 -10.99 -18.06 0.29
C LYS A 306 -9.76 -18.03 -0.63
N ILE A 307 -9.41 -16.85 -1.17
CA ILE A 307 -8.21 -16.67 -2.01
C ILE A 307 -6.94 -17.14 -1.29
N ILE A 308 -6.81 -16.88 0.02
CA ILE A 308 -5.64 -17.32 0.81
C ILE A 308 -5.42 -18.84 0.69
N ASP A 309 -6.49 -19.63 0.69
CA ASP A 309 -6.39 -21.09 0.69
C ASP A 309 -6.18 -21.68 -0.72
N VAL A 310 -6.75 -21.06 -1.75
CA VAL A 310 -6.63 -21.54 -3.15
C VAL A 310 -5.40 -21.01 -3.89
N ASN A 311 -4.74 -19.98 -3.35
CA ASN A 311 -3.61 -19.32 -4.00
C ASN A 311 -2.40 -20.27 -4.17
N TYR A 312 -1.76 -20.19 -5.34
CA TYR A 312 -0.44 -20.75 -5.57
C TYR A 312 0.64 -19.78 -5.08
N TYR A 313 1.40 -20.19 -4.07
CA TYR A 313 2.49 -19.39 -3.52
C TYR A 313 3.81 -19.68 -4.25
N PRO A 314 4.51 -18.66 -4.80
CA PRO A 314 5.77 -18.86 -5.51
C PRO A 314 6.91 -19.40 -4.63
N VAL A 315 6.85 -19.14 -3.32
CA VAL A 315 7.86 -19.50 -2.32
C VAL A 315 7.18 -19.97 -1.03
N PRO A 316 7.77 -20.94 -0.29
CA PRO A 316 7.14 -21.51 0.91
C PRO A 316 6.99 -20.52 2.05
N GLU A 317 7.93 -19.56 2.22
CA GLU A 317 7.86 -18.51 3.24
C GLU A 317 6.61 -17.63 3.08
N ALA A 318 6.15 -17.44 1.83
CA ALA A 318 4.92 -16.71 1.52
C ALA A 318 3.67 -17.47 1.94
N ARG A 319 3.66 -18.79 1.71
CA ARG A 319 2.57 -19.67 2.16
C ARG A 319 2.50 -19.72 3.68
N ASN A 320 3.65 -19.80 4.34
CA ASN A 320 3.75 -19.82 5.80
C ASN A 320 3.09 -18.58 6.41
N SER A 321 3.54 -17.39 5.99
CA SER A 321 3.03 -16.13 6.53
C SER A 321 1.53 -15.95 6.29
N ASN A 322 1.07 -16.18 5.06
CA ASN A 322 -0.33 -15.92 4.72
C ASN A 322 -1.30 -16.90 5.42
N LEU A 323 -0.93 -18.17 5.61
CA LEU A 323 -1.77 -19.11 6.37
C LEU A 323 -1.75 -18.85 7.88
N ARG A 324 -0.66 -18.32 8.41
CA ARG A 324 -0.50 -18.02 9.84
C ARG A 324 -1.29 -16.79 10.27
N HIS A 325 -1.26 -15.73 9.46
CA HIS A 325 -1.81 -14.41 9.80
C HIS A 325 -3.08 -14.05 9.04
N ARG A 326 -3.25 -14.64 7.85
CA ARG A 326 -4.41 -14.46 6.97
C ARG A 326 -4.79 -12.99 6.68
N PRO A 327 -3.84 -12.08 6.40
CA PRO A 327 -4.17 -10.70 6.08
C PRO A 327 -4.89 -10.60 4.72
N VAL A 328 -5.80 -9.62 4.64
CA VAL A 328 -6.45 -9.21 3.40
C VAL A 328 -6.42 -7.67 3.30
N GLY A 329 -6.50 -7.15 2.08
CA GLY A 329 -6.52 -5.71 1.82
C GLY A 329 -7.72 -5.33 0.96
N ILE A 330 -8.73 -4.76 1.61
CA ILE A 330 -9.88 -4.15 0.94
C ILE A 330 -9.59 -2.67 0.78
N GLY A 331 -9.66 -2.21 -0.46
CA GLY A 331 -9.56 -0.80 -0.82
C GLY A 331 -10.84 -0.29 -1.45
N ILE A 332 -10.77 0.94 -1.96
CA ILE A 332 -11.86 1.58 -2.69
C ILE A 332 -11.37 2.08 -4.04
N GLN A 333 -12.32 2.46 -4.89
CA GLN A 333 -12.11 3.27 -6.07
C GLN A 333 -13.35 4.12 -6.32
N GLY A 334 -13.18 5.25 -7.00
CA GLY A 334 -14.26 6.16 -7.34
C GLY A 334 -14.78 7.00 -6.17
N LEU A 335 -13.92 7.37 -5.21
CA LEU A 335 -14.31 8.29 -4.13
C LEU A 335 -14.70 9.66 -4.68
N ALA A 336 -13.89 10.22 -5.60
CA ALA A 336 -14.21 11.47 -6.26
C ALA A 336 -15.52 11.38 -7.06
N ASP A 337 -15.77 10.26 -7.75
CA ASP A 337 -17.04 10.03 -8.44
C ASP A 337 -18.22 10.04 -7.47
N ALA A 338 -18.10 9.36 -6.32
CA ALA A 338 -19.15 9.35 -5.30
C ALA A 338 -19.47 10.78 -4.80
N PHE A 339 -18.45 11.61 -4.56
CA PHE A 339 -18.63 13.00 -4.18
C PHE A 339 -19.30 13.84 -5.28
N ILE A 340 -18.87 13.69 -6.54
CA ILE A 340 -19.47 14.40 -7.67
C ILE A 340 -20.94 13.99 -7.86
N LEU A 341 -21.27 12.70 -7.79
CA LEU A 341 -22.64 12.20 -7.89
C LEU A 341 -23.54 12.72 -6.76
N MET A 342 -22.99 12.87 -5.55
CA MET A 342 -23.67 13.46 -4.40
C MET A 342 -23.72 14.99 -4.44
N ARG A 343 -23.06 15.64 -5.41
CA ARG A 343 -22.90 17.10 -5.54
C ARG A 343 -22.17 17.72 -4.35
N ILE A 344 -21.14 17.03 -3.85
CA ILE A 344 -20.35 17.42 -2.69
C ILE A 344 -18.93 17.81 -3.14
N PRO A 345 -18.47 19.05 -2.93
CA PRO A 345 -17.08 19.43 -3.16
C PRO A 345 -16.12 18.58 -2.33
N TYR A 346 -15.00 18.17 -2.92
CA TYR A 346 -14.03 17.25 -2.29
C TYR A 346 -13.53 17.72 -0.91
N GLU A 347 -13.35 19.04 -0.74
CA GLU A 347 -12.79 19.65 0.48
C GLU A 347 -13.86 20.03 1.52
N SER A 348 -15.14 19.81 1.21
CA SER A 348 -16.26 20.21 2.07
C SER A 348 -16.35 19.38 3.36
N LYS A 349 -17.06 19.90 4.38
CA LYS A 349 -17.29 19.17 5.64
C LYS A 349 -18.17 17.93 5.40
N GLU A 350 -19.07 18.02 4.45
CA GLU A 350 -19.93 16.94 4.00
C GLU A 350 -19.11 15.81 3.38
N ALA A 351 -18.10 16.12 2.54
CA ALA A 351 -17.16 15.12 2.02
C ALA A 351 -16.33 14.48 3.13
N GLN A 352 -15.86 15.25 4.10
CA GLN A 352 -15.11 14.73 5.25
C GLN A 352 -15.93 13.74 6.07
N LEU A 353 -17.21 14.06 6.35
CA LEU A 353 -18.12 13.16 7.07
C LEU A 353 -18.43 11.90 6.25
N LEU A 354 -18.77 12.06 4.97
CA LEU A 354 -19.07 10.93 4.10
C LEU A 354 -17.85 10.00 3.93
N ASN A 355 -16.65 10.57 3.80
CA ASN A 355 -15.39 9.82 3.80
C ASN A 355 -15.26 8.97 5.08
N GLN A 356 -15.46 9.58 6.25
CA GLN A 356 -15.41 8.86 7.53
C GLN A 356 -16.44 7.72 7.57
N GLN A 357 -17.70 7.99 7.19
CA GLN A 357 -18.77 7.00 7.23
C GLN A 357 -18.56 5.84 6.24
N ILE A 358 -18.01 6.11 5.04
CA ILE A 358 -17.63 5.07 4.08
C ILE A 358 -16.58 4.15 4.70
N PHE A 359 -15.48 4.69 5.23
CA PHE A 359 -14.41 3.88 5.80
C PHE A 359 -14.79 3.17 7.10
N GLU A 360 -15.65 3.79 7.93
CA GLU A 360 -16.24 3.12 9.10
C GLU A 360 -17.09 1.91 8.67
N THR A 361 -17.90 2.06 7.62
CA THR A 361 -18.74 0.98 7.08
C THR A 361 -17.91 -0.16 6.50
N LEU A 362 -16.86 0.16 5.74
CA LEU A 362 -15.93 -0.82 5.19
C LEU A 362 -15.28 -1.62 6.33
N TYR A 363 -14.74 -0.93 7.33
CA TYR A 363 -14.04 -1.59 8.43
C TYR A 363 -15.00 -2.42 9.28
N TYR A 364 -16.21 -1.92 9.57
CA TYR A 364 -17.24 -2.64 10.31
C TYR A 364 -17.67 -3.91 9.58
N GLY A 365 -18.02 -3.80 8.30
CA GLY A 365 -18.44 -4.95 7.48
C GLY A 365 -17.35 -6.00 7.33
N ALA A 366 -16.09 -5.57 7.14
CA ALA A 366 -14.96 -6.50 7.04
C ALA A 366 -14.69 -7.24 8.37
N LEU A 367 -14.74 -6.54 9.50
CA LEU A 367 -14.60 -7.16 10.82
C LEU A 367 -15.75 -8.12 11.13
N GLU A 368 -16.98 -7.74 10.81
CA GLU A 368 -18.16 -8.59 11.00
C GLU A 368 -18.03 -9.89 10.19
N ALA A 369 -17.69 -9.81 8.90
CA ALA A 369 -17.45 -11.01 8.09
C ALA A 369 -16.27 -11.85 8.62
N SER A 370 -15.18 -11.22 9.06
CA SER A 370 -14.03 -11.94 9.60
C SER A 370 -14.37 -12.65 10.93
N CYS A 371 -15.24 -12.07 11.75
CA CYS A 371 -15.79 -12.66 12.97
C CYS A 371 -16.74 -13.83 12.67
N GLU A 372 -17.64 -13.68 11.68
CA GLU A 372 -18.51 -14.77 11.20
C GLU A 372 -17.70 -15.98 10.72
N ILE A 373 -16.60 -15.75 9.99
CA ILE A 373 -15.72 -16.84 9.56
C ILE A 373 -15.01 -17.46 10.76
N ALA A 374 -14.57 -16.66 11.74
CA ALA A 374 -13.91 -17.17 12.94
C ALA A 374 -14.85 -18.01 13.83
N GLU A 375 -16.15 -17.71 13.86
CA GLU A 375 -17.14 -18.53 14.56
C GLU A 375 -17.21 -19.97 13.99
N ILE A 376 -16.96 -20.13 12.68
CA ILE A 376 -17.00 -21.43 11.98
C ILE A 376 -15.62 -22.10 11.97
N ASP A 377 -14.59 -21.35 11.55
CA ASP A 377 -13.26 -21.87 11.23
C ASP A 377 -12.20 -21.58 12.31
N SER A 378 -12.60 -20.99 13.44
CA SER A 378 -11.73 -20.42 14.48
C SER A 378 -10.92 -19.19 14.03
N PRO A 379 -10.36 -18.39 14.96
CA PRO A 379 -9.47 -17.27 14.63
C PRO A 379 -8.22 -17.70 13.84
N TYR A 380 -7.51 -16.72 13.25
CA TYR A 380 -6.19 -17.01 12.66
C TYR A 380 -5.17 -17.45 13.72
N SER A 381 -4.15 -18.19 13.29
CA SER A 381 -3.23 -18.90 14.19
C SER A 381 -2.49 -18.00 15.18
N SER A 382 -2.20 -16.75 14.81
CA SER A 382 -1.50 -15.78 15.65
C SER A 382 -2.42 -14.69 16.23
N TYR A 383 -3.70 -14.99 16.41
CA TYR A 383 -4.70 -14.06 16.94
C TYR A 383 -4.43 -13.70 18.41
N GLU A 384 -4.09 -14.70 19.23
CA GLU A 384 -3.84 -14.49 20.66
C GLU A 384 -2.69 -13.50 20.90
N GLY A 385 -2.93 -12.54 21.79
CA GLY A 385 -1.99 -11.48 22.12
C GLY A 385 -2.04 -10.26 21.19
N SER A 386 -2.72 -10.35 20.05
CA SER A 386 -2.97 -9.22 19.15
C SER A 386 -3.83 -8.14 19.84
N PRO A 387 -3.77 -6.87 19.40
CA PRO A 387 -4.67 -5.83 19.90
C PRO A 387 -6.15 -6.18 19.79
N VAL A 388 -6.59 -6.77 18.67
CA VAL A 388 -8.00 -7.15 18.48
C VAL A 388 -8.42 -8.21 19.51
N SER A 389 -7.54 -9.16 19.87
CA SER A 389 -7.80 -10.11 20.98
C SER A 389 -7.99 -9.45 22.34
N LYS A 390 -7.51 -8.20 22.49
CA LYS A 390 -7.66 -7.38 23.70
C LYS A 390 -8.81 -6.36 23.58
N GLY A 391 -9.64 -6.47 22.54
CA GLY A 391 -10.75 -5.54 22.29
C GLY A 391 -10.33 -4.16 21.74
N ILE A 392 -9.07 -4.02 21.28
CA ILE A 392 -8.52 -2.78 20.72
C ILE A 392 -8.61 -2.87 19.20
N LEU A 393 -9.49 -2.06 18.61
CA LEU A 393 -9.65 -1.90 17.16
C LEU A 393 -8.83 -0.71 16.65
N GLN A 394 -8.80 -0.53 15.33
CA GLN A 394 -7.91 0.46 14.72
C GLN A 394 -8.14 1.88 15.24
N TYR A 395 -9.39 2.35 15.34
CA TYR A 395 -9.70 3.70 15.82
C TYR A 395 -9.28 3.92 17.30
N ASP A 396 -9.25 2.86 18.13
CA ASP A 396 -8.77 2.95 19.50
C ASP A 396 -7.27 3.28 19.52
N MET A 397 -6.48 2.69 18.62
CA MET A 397 -5.04 2.98 18.47
C MET A 397 -4.75 4.41 17.99
N TRP A 398 -5.75 5.09 17.42
CA TRP A 398 -5.71 6.50 17.04
C TRP A 398 -6.34 7.43 18.08
N ASN A 399 -6.84 6.89 19.20
CA ASN A 399 -7.60 7.62 20.21
C ASN A 399 -8.79 8.39 19.60
N LYS A 400 -9.54 7.72 18.71
CA LYS A 400 -10.72 8.28 18.04
C LYS A 400 -11.98 7.53 18.43
N THR A 401 -13.08 8.26 18.53
CA THR A 401 -14.43 7.70 18.66
C THR A 401 -15.09 7.71 17.27
N PRO A 402 -15.58 6.56 16.78
CA PRO A 402 -16.34 6.50 15.53
C PRO A 402 -17.66 7.29 15.58
N THR A 403 -18.32 7.45 14.43
CA THR A 403 -19.71 7.93 14.39
C THR A 403 -20.68 6.89 15.00
N ASP A 404 -21.93 7.29 15.18
CA ASP A 404 -23.03 6.44 15.66
C ASP A 404 -23.67 5.58 14.55
N LEU A 405 -23.12 5.59 13.32
CA LEU A 405 -23.65 4.84 12.18
C LEU A 405 -23.69 3.31 12.42
N TRP A 406 -22.73 2.77 13.17
CA TRP A 406 -22.62 1.34 13.43
C TRP A 406 -22.42 1.02 14.92
N ASN A 407 -22.97 -0.11 15.37
CA ASN A 407 -22.86 -0.56 16.76
C ASN A 407 -21.54 -1.27 17.06
N TRP A 408 -20.47 -0.49 17.27
CA TRP A 408 -19.15 -1.01 17.57
C TRP A 408 -19.07 -1.82 18.87
N THR A 409 -19.92 -1.51 19.86
CA THR A 409 -19.97 -2.25 21.14
C THR A 409 -20.45 -3.69 20.93
N GLU A 410 -21.51 -3.86 20.14
CA GLU A 410 -21.99 -5.20 19.78
C GLU A 410 -20.95 -5.98 18.97
N LEU A 411 -20.31 -5.35 17.99
CA LEU A 411 -19.26 -5.99 17.21
C LEU A 411 -18.06 -6.39 18.07
N LYS A 412 -17.59 -5.52 18.97
CA LYS A 412 -16.52 -5.86 19.94
C LYS A 412 -16.92 -7.03 20.84
N ALA A 413 -18.18 -7.13 21.27
CA ALA A 413 -18.66 -8.27 22.06
C ALA A 413 -18.66 -9.58 21.25
N LYS A 414 -19.05 -9.56 19.97
CA LYS A 414 -18.94 -10.73 19.07
C LYS A 414 -17.48 -11.14 18.87
N ILE A 415 -16.60 -10.18 18.58
CA ILE A 415 -15.15 -10.42 18.43
C ILE A 415 -14.54 -10.98 19.72
N ALA A 416 -14.93 -10.47 20.89
CA ALA A 416 -14.44 -11.01 22.16
C ALA A 416 -14.86 -12.48 22.39
N LYS A 417 -15.99 -12.90 21.81
CA LYS A 417 -16.48 -14.28 21.92
C LYS A 417 -15.87 -15.24 20.90
N PHE A 418 -15.72 -14.80 19.65
CA PHE A 418 -15.37 -15.68 18.52
C PHE A 418 -14.00 -15.39 17.89
N GLY A 419 -13.41 -14.24 18.19
CA GLY A 419 -12.23 -13.69 17.52
C GLY A 419 -12.50 -13.24 16.09
N VAL A 420 -11.44 -13.13 15.29
CA VAL A 420 -11.53 -12.80 13.85
C VAL A 420 -10.62 -13.72 13.04
N ARG A 421 -10.98 -13.97 11.77
CA ARG A 421 -10.24 -14.87 10.89
C ARG A 421 -9.04 -14.23 10.20
N ASN A 422 -8.98 -12.90 10.14
CA ASN A 422 -7.96 -12.17 9.37
C ASN A 422 -7.26 -11.15 10.26
N SER A 423 -5.93 -11.10 10.24
CA SER A 423 -5.17 -10.16 11.07
C SER A 423 -5.32 -8.70 10.65
N LEU A 424 -5.51 -8.45 9.36
CA LEU A 424 -5.64 -7.12 8.74
C LEU A 424 -6.71 -7.21 7.64
N LEU A 425 -7.38 -6.09 7.36
CA LEU A 425 -8.60 -6.07 6.53
C LEU A 425 -8.65 -4.97 5.47
N ILE A 426 -8.27 -3.74 5.83
CA ILE A 426 -8.45 -2.54 4.99
C ILE A 426 -7.08 -2.00 4.60
N ALA A 427 -6.85 -1.85 3.30
CA ALA A 427 -5.62 -1.29 2.74
C ALA A 427 -5.92 -0.66 1.36
N PRO A 428 -6.33 0.61 1.31
CA PRO A 428 -6.64 1.28 0.04
C PRO A 428 -5.40 1.39 -0.85
N MET A 429 -5.43 0.64 -1.95
CA MET A 429 -4.33 0.54 -2.91
C MET A 429 -4.51 1.52 -4.08
N PRO A 430 -3.45 1.76 -4.88
CA PRO A 430 -3.60 2.32 -6.22
C PRO A 430 -4.43 1.37 -7.09
N THR A 431 -5.47 1.90 -7.74
CA THR A 431 -6.42 1.12 -8.57
C THR A 431 -6.24 1.40 -10.06
N ALA A 432 -5.02 1.75 -10.49
CA ALA A 432 -4.71 2.25 -11.83
C ALA A 432 -5.34 1.46 -12.98
N SER A 433 -5.28 0.12 -12.95
CA SER A 433 -5.90 -0.69 -14.00
C SER A 433 -7.38 -0.97 -13.74
N THR A 434 -7.77 -1.25 -12.50
CA THR A 434 -9.13 -1.70 -12.18
C THR A 434 -10.15 -0.57 -12.21
N ALA A 435 -9.77 0.64 -11.78
CA ALA A 435 -10.63 1.82 -11.85
C ALA A 435 -10.91 2.21 -13.30
N GLN A 436 -9.90 2.09 -14.16
CA GLN A 436 -10.09 2.27 -15.60
C GLN A 436 -11.04 1.24 -16.21
N ILE A 437 -11.00 -0.03 -15.77
CA ILE A 437 -11.93 -1.07 -16.24
C ILE A 437 -13.36 -0.75 -15.80
N LEU A 438 -13.55 -0.27 -14.57
CA LEU A 438 -14.89 0.07 -14.06
C LEU A 438 -15.40 1.44 -14.55
N GLY A 439 -14.51 2.33 -15.01
CA GLY A 439 -14.83 3.68 -15.45
C GLY A 439 -14.84 4.71 -14.30
N ASN A 440 -14.09 4.45 -13.24
CA ASN A 440 -14.03 5.29 -12.04
C ASN A 440 -12.69 6.04 -11.95
N ASN A 441 -12.64 7.08 -11.12
CA ASN A 441 -11.40 7.69 -10.67
C ASN A 441 -10.63 6.76 -9.73
N GLU A 442 -9.31 6.94 -9.69
CA GLU A 442 -8.43 6.06 -8.93
C GLU A 442 -8.59 6.22 -7.42
N SER A 443 -8.68 5.09 -6.73
CA SER A 443 -8.62 4.97 -5.27
C SER A 443 -9.48 6.01 -4.53
N PHE A 444 -8.87 6.68 -3.55
CA PHE A 444 -9.39 7.83 -2.81
C PHE A 444 -8.81 9.16 -3.34
N GLU A 445 -8.36 9.23 -4.59
CA GLU A 445 -7.75 10.45 -5.13
C GLU A 445 -8.83 11.40 -5.67
N PRO A 446 -8.61 12.73 -5.61
CA PRO A 446 -9.40 13.68 -6.39
C PRO A 446 -9.14 13.49 -7.90
N TYR A 447 -10.01 14.05 -8.74
CA TYR A 447 -9.73 14.13 -10.18
C TYR A 447 -8.48 14.99 -10.40
N THR A 448 -7.46 14.41 -11.04
CA THR A 448 -6.20 15.11 -11.34
C THR A 448 -6.36 16.13 -12.46
N SER A 449 -7.29 15.88 -13.39
CA SER A 449 -7.66 16.78 -14.47
C SER A 449 -9.06 16.44 -15.00
N ASN A 450 -9.80 17.45 -15.48
CA ASN A 450 -11.06 17.20 -16.18
C ASN A 450 -10.88 16.81 -17.65
N ILE A 451 -9.69 16.97 -18.22
CA ILE A 451 -9.35 16.44 -19.54
C ILE A 451 -7.93 15.91 -19.54
N TYR A 452 -7.77 14.64 -19.88
CA TYR A 452 -6.45 14.02 -19.96
C TYR A 452 -6.30 13.23 -21.26
N THR A 453 -5.06 13.13 -21.74
CA THR A 453 -4.74 12.37 -22.96
C THR A 453 -4.34 10.96 -22.58
N ARG A 454 -5.08 9.97 -23.08
CA ARG A 454 -4.79 8.56 -22.90
C ARG A 454 -4.05 8.02 -24.10
N ARG A 455 -2.85 7.49 -23.87
CA ARG A 455 -2.09 6.72 -24.86
C ARG A 455 -2.47 5.26 -24.77
N VAL A 456 -2.96 4.70 -25.88
CA VAL A 456 -3.18 3.26 -26.07
C VAL A 456 -2.41 2.79 -27.30
N LEU A 457 -2.28 1.49 -27.50
CA LEU A 457 -1.59 0.93 -28.68
C LEU A 457 -2.17 1.42 -30.02
N SER A 458 -3.45 1.80 -30.04
CA SER A 458 -4.16 2.32 -31.23
C SER A 458 -4.08 3.83 -31.43
N GLY A 459 -3.41 4.59 -30.54
CA GLY A 459 -3.25 6.05 -30.65
C GLY A 459 -3.46 6.81 -29.35
N GLU A 460 -3.57 8.14 -29.47
CA GLU A 460 -3.84 9.03 -28.35
C GLU A 460 -5.31 9.49 -28.37
N PHE A 461 -6.01 9.34 -27.25
CA PHE A 461 -7.42 9.72 -27.11
C PHE A 461 -7.56 10.73 -25.98
N GLN A 462 -8.22 11.85 -26.22
CA GLN A 462 -8.62 12.76 -25.14
C GLN A 462 -9.83 12.19 -24.41
N ILE A 463 -9.70 12.04 -23.09
CA ILE A 463 -10.78 11.61 -22.20
C ILE A 463 -11.18 12.82 -21.37
N VAL A 464 -12.48 13.16 -21.44
CA VAL A 464 -13.10 14.20 -20.62
C VAL A 464 -13.72 13.52 -19.39
N ASN A 465 -13.67 14.19 -18.24
CA ASN A 465 -14.44 13.79 -17.06
C ASN A 465 -15.93 13.67 -17.44
N HIS A 466 -16.44 12.44 -17.44
CA HIS A 466 -17.77 12.13 -17.94
C HIS A 466 -18.89 12.75 -17.08
N HIS A 467 -18.63 13.02 -15.78
CA HIS A 467 -19.58 13.75 -14.94
C HIS A 467 -19.68 15.21 -15.34
N LEU A 468 -18.53 15.88 -15.52
CA LEU A 468 -18.49 17.26 -15.99
C LEU A 468 -19.11 17.39 -17.38
N LEU A 469 -18.80 16.48 -18.29
CA LEU A 469 -19.38 16.45 -19.63
C LEU A 469 -20.91 16.40 -19.57
N ARG A 470 -21.48 15.54 -18.72
CA ARG A 470 -22.92 15.45 -18.51
C ARG A 470 -23.48 16.77 -17.98
N ASP A 471 -22.86 17.35 -16.96
CA ASP A 471 -23.31 18.60 -16.35
C ASP A 471 -23.29 19.77 -17.34
N LEU A 472 -22.23 19.90 -18.13
CA LEU A 472 -22.12 20.93 -19.16
C LEU A 472 -23.13 20.71 -20.30
N THR A 473 -23.41 19.46 -20.65
CA THR A 473 -24.43 19.14 -21.66
C THR A 473 -25.84 19.47 -21.15
N GLU A 474 -26.16 19.14 -19.89
CA GLU A 474 -27.44 19.49 -19.25
C GLU A 474 -27.65 21.01 -19.13
N CYS A 475 -26.57 21.79 -19.12
CA CYS A 475 -26.61 23.24 -19.10
C CYS A 475 -26.54 23.89 -20.50
N ASP A 476 -26.55 23.10 -21.59
CA ASP A 476 -26.32 23.58 -22.96
C ASP A 476 -24.99 24.38 -23.14
N LEU A 477 -23.97 24.02 -22.36
CA LEU A 477 -22.64 24.66 -22.36
C LEU A 477 -21.56 23.83 -23.06
N TRP A 478 -21.86 22.61 -23.50
CA TRP A 478 -20.88 21.73 -24.13
C TRP A 478 -20.79 21.92 -25.64
N ASP A 479 -19.72 22.54 -26.09
CA ASP A 479 -19.34 22.70 -27.50
C ASP A 479 -17.80 22.55 -27.69
N ASP A 480 -17.34 22.64 -28.94
CA ASP A 480 -15.91 22.56 -29.27
C ASP A 480 -15.10 23.70 -28.63
N ASP A 481 -15.71 24.88 -28.45
CA ASP A 481 -15.06 26.04 -27.82
C ASP A 481 -14.85 25.81 -26.33
N MET A 482 -15.84 25.30 -25.61
CA MET A 482 -15.75 24.90 -24.21
C MET A 482 -14.67 23.83 -24.00
N LYS A 483 -14.65 22.82 -24.86
CA LYS A 483 -13.60 21.79 -24.82
C LYS A 483 -12.20 22.40 -24.99
N ASN A 484 -12.03 23.30 -25.94
CA ASN A 484 -10.77 24.00 -26.17
C ASN A 484 -10.39 24.92 -25.00
N GLU A 485 -11.35 25.63 -24.39
CA GLU A 485 -11.13 26.44 -23.19
C GLU A 485 -10.64 25.58 -22.02
N ILE A 486 -11.21 24.40 -21.80
CA ILE A 486 -10.77 23.45 -20.76
C ILE A 486 -9.34 22.98 -21.04
N ILE A 487 -9.00 22.65 -22.30
CA ILE A 487 -7.64 22.25 -22.70
C ILE A 487 -6.64 23.38 -22.45
N LEU A 488 -6.96 24.61 -22.84
CA LEU A 488 -6.12 25.79 -22.64
C LEU A 488 -5.87 26.08 -21.14
N ASN A 489 -6.79 25.67 -20.28
CA ASN A 489 -6.66 25.75 -18.82
C ASN A 489 -6.09 24.47 -18.18
N ASN A 490 -5.43 23.60 -18.97
CA ASN A 490 -4.84 22.34 -18.52
C ASN A 490 -5.84 21.40 -17.79
N GLY A 491 -7.11 21.44 -18.20
CA GLY A 491 -8.20 20.67 -17.60
C GLY A 491 -8.84 21.30 -16.37
N SER A 492 -8.47 22.53 -16.01
CA SER A 492 -9.17 23.31 -14.99
C SER A 492 -10.38 24.02 -15.57
N ILE A 493 -11.47 24.05 -14.80
CA ILE A 493 -12.69 24.81 -15.13
C ILE A 493 -12.85 26.10 -14.32
N GLN A 494 -11.94 26.38 -13.37
CA GLN A 494 -12.11 27.48 -12.41
C GLN A 494 -12.20 28.86 -13.08
N ASN A 495 -11.40 29.08 -14.13
CA ASN A 495 -11.31 30.37 -14.81
C ASN A 495 -12.35 30.55 -15.93
N ILE A 496 -13.15 29.53 -16.23
CA ILE A 496 -14.17 29.59 -17.28
C ILE A 496 -15.45 30.16 -16.68
N THR A 497 -15.64 31.48 -16.80
CA THR A 497 -16.76 32.21 -16.18
C THR A 497 -18.14 31.83 -16.72
N LYS A 498 -18.19 31.22 -17.92
CA LYS A 498 -19.41 30.64 -18.49
C LYS A 498 -19.93 29.45 -17.68
N ILE A 499 -19.05 28.73 -16.97
CA ILE A 499 -19.43 27.58 -16.15
C ILE A 499 -19.97 28.08 -14.79
N PRO A 500 -21.19 27.69 -14.40
CA PRO A 500 -21.77 28.03 -13.10
C PRO A 500 -20.85 27.71 -11.92
N GLU A 501 -20.84 28.57 -10.91
CA GLU A 501 -19.98 28.41 -9.72
C GLU A 501 -20.24 27.09 -8.98
N ASN A 502 -21.49 26.62 -8.94
CA ASN A 502 -21.85 25.35 -8.31
C ASN A 502 -21.23 24.14 -9.02
N ILE A 503 -21.00 24.20 -10.35
CA ILE A 503 -20.29 23.14 -11.09
C ILE A 503 -18.79 23.29 -10.86
N ARG A 504 -18.25 24.51 -10.87
CA ARG A 504 -16.82 24.74 -10.62
C ARG A 504 -16.38 24.31 -9.22
N LYS A 505 -17.26 24.35 -8.22
CA LYS A 505 -16.96 23.90 -6.86
C LYS A 505 -16.90 22.38 -6.71
N ILE A 506 -17.55 21.63 -7.59
CA ILE A 506 -17.62 20.16 -7.58
C ILE A 506 -16.44 19.63 -8.39
#